data_AF-A0A8C3S9E0-F1
#
_entry.id   AF-A0A8C3S9E0-F1
#
_cell.length_a   1.000
_cell.length_b   1.000
_cell.length_c   1.000
_cell.angle_alpha   90.00
_cell.angle_beta   90.00
_cell.angle_gamma   90.00
#
_symmetry.space_group_name_H-M   'P 1'
#
loop_
_entity.id
_entity.type
_entity.pdbx_description
1 polymer ?
#
loop_
_entity_poly.entity_id
_entity_poly.type
_entity_poly.pdbx_seq_one_letter_code
_entity_poly.pdbx_strand_id
1 'polypeptide(L)'
;MSRRVVRQSKFRHVFGQPVKADQMYEDIRVSKVTWDSSFCAVNPKFVAIIVESGGGGAFMVLPLAKTGRVDKNHPLVTGHTAPVLDIDWCPHNDNVLASASEDTTVMVWGVLQGVNALQRCCRNVHVRLL
;
A
#
# COMPACT_ATOMS: atom_id res chain seq x y z
N MET A 1 4.36 -27.49 45.91
CA MET A 1 5.09 -27.03 44.70
C MET A 1 4.09 -26.94 43.55
N SER A 2 3.72 -25.72 43.13
CA SER A 2 2.76 -25.50 42.04
C SER A 2 3.42 -25.90 40.71
N ARG A 3 2.94 -26.97 40.06
CA ARG A 3 3.33 -27.32 38.69
C ARG A 3 2.80 -26.21 37.79
N ARG A 4 3.68 -25.31 37.36
CA ARG A 4 3.35 -24.24 36.43
C ARG A 4 2.96 -24.89 35.10
N VAL A 5 1.66 -25.08 34.90
CA VAL A 5 1.10 -25.57 33.64
C VAL A 5 1.36 -24.49 32.60
N VAL A 6 2.44 -24.66 31.86
CA VAL A 6 2.78 -23.76 30.77
C VAL A 6 1.69 -23.89 29.72
N ARG A 7 1.00 -22.79 29.40
CA ARG A 7 0.00 -22.75 28.32
C ARG A 7 0.64 -23.31 27.04
N GLN A 8 0.06 -24.38 26.51
CA GLN A 8 0.48 -24.93 25.23
C GLN A 8 0.03 -23.95 24.13
N SER A 9 0.98 -23.54 23.30
CA SER A 9 0.73 -22.73 22.11
C SER A 9 1.53 -23.33 20.97
N LYS A 10 0.88 -23.58 19.84
CA LYS A 10 1.55 -24.00 18.59
C LYS A 10 2.46 -22.90 18.05
N PHE A 11 2.24 -21.65 18.46
CA PHE A 11 2.99 -20.47 18.01
C PHE A 11 4.13 -20.08 18.95
N ARG A 12 4.51 -20.97 19.89
CA ARG A 12 5.56 -20.69 20.88
C ARG A 12 6.91 -20.32 20.25
N HIS A 13 7.17 -20.80 19.05
CA HIS A 13 8.44 -20.65 18.35
C HIS A 13 8.31 -19.92 17.01
N VAL A 14 7.30 -19.04 16.86
CA VAL A 14 7.20 -18.15 15.69
C VAL A 14 8.28 -17.08 15.80
N PHE A 15 9.08 -16.93 14.74
CA PHE A 15 10.08 -15.87 14.61
C PHE A 15 10.01 -15.24 13.22
N GLY A 16 10.38 -13.95 13.12
CA GLY A 16 10.46 -13.23 11.87
C GLY A 16 11.81 -13.41 11.20
N GLN A 17 11.82 -13.67 9.90
CA GLN A 17 13.03 -13.72 9.09
C GLN A 17 12.91 -12.64 7.99
N PRO A 18 13.78 -11.61 7.98
CA PRO A 18 13.78 -10.65 6.89
C PRO A 18 14.22 -11.32 5.58
N VAL A 19 13.66 -10.84 4.47
CA VAL A 19 14.07 -11.25 3.13
C VAL A 19 15.48 -10.72 2.82
N LYS A 20 16.13 -11.32 1.82
CA LYS A 20 17.44 -10.85 1.33
C LYS A 20 17.27 -9.52 0.56
N ALA A 21 18.35 -8.75 0.44
CA ALA A 21 18.32 -7.42 -0.17
C ALA A 21 17.83 -7.43 -1.65
N ASP A 22 18.14 -8.48 -2.41
CA ASP A 22 17.67 -8.68 -3.79
C ASP A 22 16.14 -8.85 -3.90
N GLN A 23 15.48 -9.18 -2.79
CA GLN A 23 14.03 -9.36 -2.67
C GLN A 23 13.34 -8.18 -1.97
N MET A 24 14.10 -7.13 -1.61
CA MET A 24 13.55 -5.90 -1.05
C MET A 24 13.17 -4.91 -2.15
N TYR A 25 12.35 -3.91 -1.83
CA TYR A 25 12.10 -2.76 -2.70
C TYR A 25 12.92 -1.57 -2.21
N GLU A 26 13.82 -1.06 -3.03
CA GLU A 26 14.74 0.02 -2.68
C GLU A 26 14.41 1.33 -3.42
N ASP A 27 14.94 2.45 -2.93
CA ASP A 27 14.76 3.81 -3.49
C ASP A 27 13.31 4.33 -3.51
N ILE A 28 12.45 3.85 -2.60
CA ILE A 28 11.07 4.35 -2.44
C ILE A 28 11.04 5.52 -1.45
N ARG A 29 10.49 6.66 -1.88
CA ARG A 29 10.26 7.85 -1.05
C ARG A 29 8.94 7.74 -0.28
N VAL A 30 8.94 6.98 0.81
CA VAL A 30 7.76 6.80 1.68
C VAL A 30 7.29 8.13 2.25
N SER A 31 5.96 8.30 2.36
CA SER A 31 5.35 9.49 2.95
C SER A 31 5.85 9.77 4.37
N LYS A 32 6.03 11.04 4.70
CA LYS A 32 6.40 11.52 6.05
C LYS A 32 5.24 12.21 6.78
N VAL A 33 4.02 12.10 6.23
CA VAL A 33 2.81 12.65 6.86
C VAL A 33 2.62 12.03 8.23
N THR A 34 2.27 12.85 9.22
CA THR A 34 1.94 12.39 10.57
C THR A 34 0.52 11.84 10.60
N TRP A 35 0.38 10.53 10.40
CA TRP A 35 -0.90 9.82 10.42
C TRP A 35 -0.68 8.37 10.90
N ASP A 36 -1.69 7.77 11.53
CA ASP A 36 -1.57 6.47 12.20
C ASP A 36 -1.89 5.24 11.30
N SER A 37 -1.95 5.42 9.98
CA SER A 37 -2.14 4.31 9.05
C SER A 37 -0.82 3.60 8.74
N SER A 38 -0.92 2.41 8.14
CA SER A 38 0.27 1.58 7.85
C SER A 38 1.09 2.08 6.65
N PHE A 39 0.58 3.05 5.87
CA PHE A 39 1.15 3.58 4.61
C PHE A 39 1.46 2.55 3.52
N CYS A 40 1.21 1.28 3.77
CA CYS A 40 1.42 0.19 2.83
C CYS A 40 0.25 -0.78 2.87
N ALA A 41 -0.12 -1.29 1.70
CA ALA A 41 -1.14 -2.31 1.53
C ALA A 41 -0.64 -3.32 0.49
N VAL A 42 -0.78 -4.61 0.78
CA VAL A 42 -0.25 -5.69 -0.06
C VAL A 42 -1.36 -6.67 -0.41
N ASN A 43 -1.37 -7.12 -1.65
CA ASN A 43 -2.21 -8.23 -2.11
C ASN A 43 -1.34 -9.29 -2.81
N PRO A 44 -1.89 -10.43 -3.24
CA PRO A 44 -1.11 -11.50 -3.87
C PRO A 44 -0.40 -11.14 -5.20
N LYS A 45 -0.64 -9.95 -5.77
CA LYS A 45 -0.07 -9.51 -7.05
C LYS A 45 0.79 -8.25 -6.93
N PHE A 46 0.44 -7.35 -6.02
CA PHE A 46 0.97 -6.00 -5.95
C PHE A 46 1.24 -5.57 -4.51
N VAL A 47 2.22 -4.69 -4.35
CA VAL A 47 2.44 -3.87 -3.16
C VAL A 47 2.13 -2.42 -3.50
N ALA A 48 1.31 -1.77 -2.67
CA ALA A 48 1.01 -0.36 -2.75
C ALA A 48 1.63 0.36 -1.54
N ILE A 49 2.29 1.49 -1.79
CA ILE A 49 2.99 2.28 -0.78
C ILE A 49 2.66 3.76 -0.99
N ILE A 50 2.24 4.45 0.06
CA ILE A 50 2.01 5.90 0.03
C ILE A 50 3.36 6.61 -0.03
N VAL A 51 3.52 7.50 -1.01
CA VAL A 51 4.79 8.20 -1.25
C VAL A 51 4.65 9.70 -1.03
N GLU A 52 5.77 10.34 -0.71
CA GLU A 52 5.84 11.78 -0.62
C GLU A 52 5.73 12.42 -2.02
N SER A 53 4.86 13.41 -2.16
CA SER A 53 4.67 14.18 -3.38
C SER A 53 4.71 15.67 -3.07
N GLY A 54 5.40 16.46 -3.90
CA GLY A 54 5.61 17.89 -3.66
C GLY A 54 4.40 18.80 -3.91
N GLY A 55 3.27 18.26 -4.41
CA GLY A 55 2.14 19.07 -4.88
C GLY A 55 0.78 18.37 -4.88
N GLY A 56 0.53 17.51 -3.89
CA GLY A 56 -0.73 16.76 -3.74
C GLY A 56 -0.50 15.42 -3.06
N GLY A 57 -1.40 14.46 -3.28
CA GLY A 57 -1.28 13.10 -2.78
C GLY A 57 -0.90 12.11 -3.86
N ALA A 58 0.07 11.26 -3.57
CA ALA A 58 0.46 10.17 -4.46
C ALA A 58 0.74 8.88 -3.71
N PHE A 59 0.56 7.77 -4.40
CA PHE A 59 1.02 6.46 -3.95
C PHE A 59 1.61 5.68 -5.13
N MET A 60 2.47 4.72 -4.83
CA MET A 60 3.11 3.85 -5.80
C MET A 60 2.49 2.46 -5.73
N VAL A 61 2.36 1.80 -6.88
CA VAL A 61 1.99 0.38 -6.96
C VAL A 61 3.08 -0.35 -7.74
N LEU A 62 3.56 -1.46 -7.18
CA LEU A 62 4.60 -2.30 -7.75
C LEU A 62 4.10 -3.75 -7.82
N PRO A 63 4.33 -4.48 -8.92
CA PRO A 63 4.15 -5.92 -8.95
C PRO A 63 5.06 -6.60 -7.93
N LEU A 64 4.57 -7.63 -7.23
CA LEU A 64 5.35 -8.36 -6.23
C LEU A 64 6.63 -9.02 -6.80
N ALA A 65 6.61 -9.35 -8.09
CA ALA A 65 7.76 -9.93 -8.78
C ALA A 65 8.87 -8.90 -9.11
N LYS A 66 8.58 -7.60 -9.03
CA LYS A 66 9.51 -6.52 -9.41
C LYS A 66 10.29 -6.02 -8.18
N THR A 67 11.17 -6.88 -7.65
CA THR A 67 12.04 -6.53 -6.52
C THR A 67 13.30 -5.80 -6.97
N GLY A 68 14.05 -5.27 -6.00
CA GLY A 68 15.27 -4.50 -6.19
C GLY A 68 15.02 -2.98 -6.21
N ARG A 69 15.94 -2.27 -6.87
CA ARG A 69 15.92 -0.82 -6.96
C ARG A 69 14.78 -0.33 -7.87
N VAL A 70 13.89 0.49 -7.31
CA VAL A 70 12.81 1.12 -8.07
C VAL A 70 13.34 2.33 -8.82
N ASP A 71 13.00 2.46 -10.10
CA ASP A 71 13.37 3.63 -10.90
C ASP A 71 12.69 4.89 -10.36
N LYS A 72 13.42 6.01 -10.32
CA LYS A 72 12.88 7.32 -9.92
C LYS A 72 11.74 7.78 -10.82
N ASN A 73 11.72 7.31 -12.07
CA ASN A 73 10.69 7.60 -13.05
C ASN A 73 9.54 6.57 -13.02
N HIS A 74 9.51 5.66 -12.04
CA HIS A 74 8.40 4.71 -11.93
C HIS A 74 7.08 5.47 -11.75
N PRO A 75 6.04 5.13 -12.52
CA PRO A 75 4.78 5.87 -12.51
C PRO A 75 4.12 5.81 -11.13
N LEU A 76 3.66 6.98 -10.68
CA LEU A 76 2.90 7.13 -9.45
C LEU A 76 1.42 7.28 -9.79
N VAL A 77 0.56 6.87 -8.87
CA VAL A 77 -0.85 7.22 -8.92
C VAL A 77 -1.01 8.61 -8.35
N THR A 78 -1.34 9.54 -9.22
CA THR A 78 -1.62 10.93 -8.88
C THR A 78 -3.07 11.25 -9.24
N GLY A 79 -3.72 12.05 -8.41
CA GLY A 79 -5.12 12.42 -8.61
C GLY A 79 -5.74 13.09 -7.39
N HIS A 80 -5.20 12.79 -6.21
CA HIS A 80 -5.54 13.51 -4.98
C HIS A 80 -4.87 14.88 -4.94
N THR A 81 -5.62 15.89 -4.49
CA THR A 81 -5.12 17.27 -4.39
C THR A 81 -4.43 17.57 -3.05
N ALA A 82 -4.50 16.64 -2.10
CA ALA A 82 -3.83 16.70 -0.80
C ALA A 82 -3.25 15.32 -0.45
N PRO A 83 -2.44 15.17 0.61
CA PRO A 83 -1.79 13.91 0.94
C PRO A 83 -2.76 12.73 1.03
N VAL A 84 -2.31 11.55 0.58
CA VAL A 84 -3.05 10.29 0.76
C VAL A 84 -2.76 9.81 2.18
N LEU A 85 -3.83 9.52 2.92
CA LEU A 85 -3.78 9.12 4.31
C LEU A 85 -3.92 7.60 4.47
N ASP A 86 -4.67 6.95 3.58
CA ASP A 86 -4.89 5.51 3.66
C ASP A 86 -5.09 4.88 2.28
N ILE A 87 -4.74 3.59 2.18
CA ILE A 87 -4.90 2.78 0.98
C ILE A 87 -5.30 1.37 1.36
N ASP A 88 -6.27 0.80 0.65
CA ASP A 88 -6.67 -0.59 0.88
C ASP A 88 -7.09 -1.31 -0.41
N TRP A 89 -6.73 -2.59 -0.50
CA TRP A 89 -7.04 -3.42 -1.64
C TRP A 89 -8.44 -4.00 -1.54
N CYS A 90 -9.13 -4.13 -2.66
CA CYS A 90 -10.42 -4.80 -2.69
C CYS A 90 -10.24 -6.31 -2.41
N PRO A 91 -10.91 -6.89 -1.39
CA PRO A 91 -10.77 -8.31 -1.06
C PRO A 91 -11.39 -9.24 -2.11
N HIS A 92 -12.22 -8.71 -3.01
CA HIS A 92 -12.87 -9.47 -4.08
C HIS A 92 -12.16 -9.33 -5.43
N ASN A 93 -11.22 -8.38 -5.57
CA ASN A 93 -10.55 -8.11 -6.83
C ASN A 93 -9.15 -7.52 -6.60
N ASP A 94 -8.11 -8.33 -6.85
CA ASP A 94 -6.70 -7.95 -6.68
C ASP A 94 -6.26 -6.76 -7.56
N ASN A 95 -7.04 -6.41 -8.59
CA ASN A 95 -6.70 -5.32 -9.49
C ASN A 95 -7.37 -4.00 -9.08
N VAL A 96 -8.07 -3.96 -7.94
CA VAL A 96 -8.81 -2.78 -7.49
C VAL A 96 -8.31 -2.32 -6.12
N LEU A 97 -8.00 -1.03 -6.01
CA LEU A 97 -7.53 -0.38 -4.78
C LEU A 97 -8.38 0.86 -4.51
N ALA A 98 -8.65 1.15 -3.24
CA ALA A 98 -9.19 2.42 -2.78
C ALA A 98 -8.09 3.26 -2.10
N SER A 99 -8.14 4.58 -2.28
CA SER A 99 -7.29 5.53 -1.56
C SER A 99 -8.13 6.63 -0.93
N ALA A 100 -7.79 6.99 0.31
CA ALA A 100 -8.41 8.09 1.05
C ALA A 100 -7.39 9.20 1.28
N SER A 101 -7.82 10.45 1.16
CA SER A 101 -6.95 11.62 1.24
C SER A 101 -7.50 12.72 2.13
N GLU A 102 -6.61 13.59 2.59
CA GLU A 102 -6.93 14.85 3.26
C GLU A 102 -7.75 15.81 2.37
N ASP A 103 -7.83 15.57 1.05
CA ASP A 103 -8.69 16.32 0.14
C ASP A 103 -10.18 16.01 0.32
N THR A 104 -10.54 15.24 1.35
CA THR A 104 -11.90 14.80 1.69
C THR A 104 -12.55 13.90 0.63
N THR A 105 -11.73 13.30 -0.24
CA THR A 105 -12.20 12.36 -1.26
C THR A 105 -11.63 10.97 -1.06
N VAL A 106 -12.40 9.99 -1.55
CA VAL A 106 -11.95 8.61 -1.71
C VAL A 106 -11.98 8.30 -3.20
N MET A 107 -10.90 7.73 -3.72
CA MET A 107 -10.79 7.35 -5.12
C MET A 107 -10.60 5.83 -5.27
N VAL A 108 -11.23 5.27 -6.29
CA VAL A 108 -11.12 3.84 -6.64
C VAL A 108 -10.34 3.70 -7.95
N TRP A 109 -9.32 2.86 -7.90
CA TRP A 109 -8.33 2.68 -8.96
C TRP A 109 -8.39 1.26 -9.51
N GLY A 110 -8.31 1.15 -10.84
CA GLY A 110 -8.15 -0.13 -11.53
C GLY A 110 -6.71 -0.26 -12.05
N VAL A 111 -6.04 -1.34 -11.66
CA VAL A 111 -4.74 -1.75 -12.18
C VAL A 111 -4.98 -2.52 -13.49
N LEU A 112 -4.61 -1.94 -14.63
CA LEU A 112 -4.70 -2.63 -15.91
C LEU A 112 -3.53 -3.61 -16.03
N GLN A 113 -3.79 -4.87 -16.39
CA GLN A 113 -2.73 -5.86 -16.57
C GLN A 113 -1.85 -5.49 -17.77
N GLY A 114 -0.52 -5.54 -17.59
CA GLY A 114 0.47 -5.39 -18.67
C GLY A 114 0.94 -3.95 -18.94
N VAL A 115 0.25 -2.94 -18.41
CA VAL A 115 0.71 -1.56 -18.38
C VAL A 115 0.97 -1.17 -16.94
N ASN A 116 2.13 -0.59 -16.64
CA ASN A 116 2.41 0.05 -15.34
C ASN A 116 1.53 1.32 -15.12
N ALA A 117 0.37 1.39 -15.78
CA ALA A 117 -0.54 2.51 -15.79
C ALA A 117 -1.79 2.13 -15.00
N LEU A 118 -2.04 2.90 -13.94
CA LEU A 118 -3.26 2.83 -13.16
C LEU A 118 -4.26 3.81 -13.76
N GLN A 119 -5.46 3.31 -14.08
CA GLN A 119 -6.55 4.16 -14.55
C GLN A 119 -7.57 4.32 -13.43
N ARG A 120 -8.02 5.56 -13.23
CA ARG A 120 -9.14 5.86 -12.34
C ARG A 120 -10.38 5.14 -12.88
N CYS A 121 -10.89 4.16 -12.14
CA CYS A 121 -11.96 3.29 -12.62
C CYS A 121 -13.34 3.97 -12.52
N CYS A 122 -13.49 4.95 -11.63
CA CYS A 122 -14.77 5.64 -11.42
C CYS A 122 -14.61 7.18 -11.43
N ARG A 123 -15.42 7.86 -12.25
CA ARG A 123 -15.73 9.29 -12.08
C ARG A 123 -16.52 9.42 -10.76
N ASN A 124 -15.97 10.17 -9.81
CA ASN A 124 -16.60 10.62 -8.57
C ASN A 124 -17.42 9.59 -7.78
N VAL A 125 -16.73 8.73 -7.02
CA VAL A 125 -17.33 8.12 -5.82
C VAL A 125 -17.16 9.13 -4.68
N HIS A 126 -18.11 10.06 -4.55
CA HIS A 126 -18.16 10.98 -3.39
C HIS A 126 -18.63 10.19 -2.16
N VAL A 127 -17.72 9.55 -1.45
CA VAL A 127 -17.97 9.12 -0.07
C VAL A 127 -17.60 10.30 0.82
N ARG A 128 -18.61 11.09 1.18
CA ARG A 128 -18.46 12.16 2.18
C ARG A 128 -18.34 11.46 3.54
N LEU A 129 -17.13 11.41 4.09
CA LEU A 129 -16.93 11.00 5.48
C LEU A 129 -17.71 12.00 6.36
N LEU A 130 -18.68 11.48 7.12
CA LEU A 130 -19.51 12.23 8.08
C LEU A 130 -18.74 12.49 9.37
#